data_AF-A0A835L250-F1
#
_entry.id   AF-A0A835L250-F1
#
_cell.length_a   1.000
_cell.length_b   1.000
_cell.length_c   1.000
_cell.angle_alpha   90.00
_cell.angle_beta   90.00
_cell.angle_gamma   90.00
#
_symmetry.space_group_name_H-M   'P 1'
#
loop_
_entity.id
_entity.type
_entity.pdbx_description
1 polymer ?
#
loop_
_entity_poly.entity_id
_entity_poly.type
_entity_poly.pdbx_seq_one_letter_code
_entity_poly.pdbx_strand_id
1 'polypeptide(L)'
;MDPSAPLSRYSNFKITDNTVILVHGHHGSANNDFNNLIKNAILEHQKPHNVIVVDWSREANQGYSSARQAVPLVAEHLANFITWLEYEARLIRSTLHLVGFDLGAHIVGQAGRRLDQGFGRIGRITGLDPSASRWGTNSGRLADTDAMYVEVIHTDITGPTANGIGTPIGDINFFVNGGSNQPGCFTHICSHNRAFEVFAASMVNSGLVGYPCSSDLQNTLNRCNGDPLHMGGLLLSKTGSKKYRMLKLALVLASLAVIRAEDVASNTYYLYTLENQYEPEILDPTAPFSRYSNFKITDNTVILVHGHQGHLNSSFDNLIKDAILYHQEPHNVIVVDWSEEAGQGYTAARQAVPLVAYHLANFVNWLETEARLIRSTLHLVGFNLGAHIVGQAGRRLDQGLGRVGRITGLDPAASRWGSDSGRLADTDAMYVEVIHTDITGPGSNGIGTAIGDINFFVNGGRNQPGCFGHVCNHNRAYEVFAASMSNSELIGYPCSSDLQNTLNRCKGDPLHMGGLVLSKTGSKKYRVNTSGKWPY
;
A
#
# COMPACT_ATOMS: atom_id res chain seq x y z
N MET A 1 27.56 9.99 -5.40
CA MET A 1 28.56 10.93 -4.86
C MET A 1 29.92 10.33 -5.16
N ASP A 2 30.86 11.13 -5.67
CA ASP A 2 32.19 10.66 -6.05
C ASP A 2 33.23 11.33 -5.15
N PRO A 3 33.94 10.59 -4.28
CA PRO A 3 35.00 11.12 -3.42
C PRO A 3 36.17 11.78 -4.15
N SER A 4 36.28 11.60 -5.48
CA SER A 4 37.27 12.28 -6.31
C SER A 4 36.89 13.73 -6.69
N ALA A 5 35.68 14.18 -6.33
CA ALA A 5 35.19 15.54 -6.59
C ALA A 5 34.67 16.23 -5.30
N PRO A 6 34.78 17.58 -5.17
CA PRO A 6 34.21 18.30 -4.03
C PRO A 6 32.69 18.16 -3.92
N LEU A 7 32.17 18.04 -2.70
CA LEU A 7 30.75 17.80 -2.43
C LEU A 7 29.83 18.91 -3.00
N SER A 8 30.33 20.15 -3.06
CA SER A 8 29.59 21.37 -3.42
C SER A 8 29.18 21.46 -4.90
N ARG A 9 29.65 20.53 -5.75
CA ARG A 9 29.43 20.62 -7.20
C ARG A 9 28.33 19.69 -7.72
N TYR A 10 27.87 18.69 -6.92
CA TYR A 10 26.99 17.62 -7.41
C TYR A 10 26.02 17.02 -6.38
N SER A 11 25.73 17.67 -5.24
CA SER A 11 24.80 17.07 -4.26
C SER A 11 23.90 18.06 -3.54
N ASN A 12 22.69 17.59 -3.20
CA ASN A 12 21.74 18.27 -2.32
C ASN A 12 21.93 17.90 -0.84
N PHE A 13 23.13 17.43 -0.46
CA PHE A 13 23.42 16.98 0.90
C PHE A 13 23.33 18.15 1.87
N LYS A 14 22.59 17.98 2.97
CA LYS A 14 22.40 19.01 3.99
C LYS A 14 23.11 18.61 5.28
N ILE A 15 24.14 19.35 5.65
CA ILE A 15 24.91 19.14 6.89
C ILE A 15 24.06 19.14 8.17
N THR A 16 22.93 19.85 8.16
CA THR A 16 22.02 19.96 9.31
C THR A 16 21.14 18.73 9.50
N ASP A 17 21.03 17.89 8.48
CA ASP A 17 20.08 16.79 8.45
C ASP A 17 20.77 15.50 8.89
N ASN A 18 20.05 14.68 9.65
CA ASN A 18 20.56 13.37 10.05
C ASN A 18 20.84 12.51 8.82
N THR A 19 21.91 11.72 8.85
CA THR A 19 22.31 10.92 7.70
C THR A 19 22.12 9.43 7.97
N VAL A 20 21.45 8.75 7.04
CA VAL A 20 21.28 7.29 7.02
C VAL A 20 21.94 6.73 5.77
N ILE A 21 22.77 5.70 5.92
CA ILE A 21 23.42 5.01 4.79
C ILE A 21 22.89 3.58 4.69
N LEU A 22 22.38 3.22 3.51
CA LEU A 22 21.78 1.92 3.21
C LEU A 22 22.76 1.06 2.39
N VAL A 23 22.91 -0.21 2.78
CA VAL A 23 23.77 -1.18 2.08
C VAL A 23 22.99 -2.47 1.81
N HIS A 24 22.72 -2.74 0.53
CA HIS A 24 21.94 -3.89 0.08
C HIS A 24 22.69 -5.23 0.22
N GLY A 25 21.95 -6.34 0.10
CA GLY A 25 22.45 -7.71 0.20
C GLY A 25 22.94 -8.32 -1.12
N HIS A 26 23.16 -9.64 -1.09
CA HIS A 26 23.45 -10.47 -2.27
C HIS A 26 22.33 -10.35 -3.32
N HIS A 27 22.69 -10.32 -4.61
CA HIS A 27 21.77 -10.04 -5.73
C HIS A 27 21.02 -8.69 -5.65
N GLY A 28 21.53 -7.71 -4.90
CA GLY A 28 20.95 -6.37 -4.80
C GLY A 28 21.56 -5.36 -5.78
N SER A 29 20.95 -4.18 -5.80
CA SER A 29 21.43 -2.98 -6.50
C SER A 29 20.93 -1.72 -5.81
N ALA A 30 21.38 -0.54 -6.24
CA ALA A 30 20.91 0.73 -5.67
C ALA A 30 19.39 0.93 -5.71
N ASN A 31 18.70 0.33 -6.68
CA ASN A 31 17.28 0.54 -6.95
C ASN A 31 16.41 -0.68 -6.59
N ASN A 32 16.93 -1.62 -5.79
CA ASN A 32 16.15 -2.78 -5.38
C ASN A 32 15.16 -2.46 -4.24
N ASP A 33 14.22 -3.38 -3.98
CA ASP A 33 13.19 -3.28 -2.94
C ASP A 33 13.74 -2.81 -1.59
N PHE A 34 14.86 -3.38 -1.14
CA PHE A 34 15.50 -3.02 0.13
C PHE A 34 15.75 -1.51 0.23
N ASN A 35 16.38 -0.94 -0.79
CA ASN A 35 16.77 0.46 -0.80
C ASN A 35 15.56 1.37 -0.95
N ASN A 36 14.69 1.10 -1.92
CA ASN A 36 13.53 1.95 -2.19
C ASN A 36 12.57 1.99 -1.00
N LEU A 37 12.28 0.83 -0.40
CA LEU A 37 11.36 0.74 0.73
C LEU A 37 11.86 1.54 1.94
N ILE A 38 13.11 1.34 2.34
CA ILE A 38 13.65 2.01 3.52
C ILE A 38 13.87 3.49 3.26
N LYS A 39 14.39 3.85 2.07
CA LYS A 39 14.59 5.25 1.67
C LYS A 39 13.29 6.04 1.76
N ASN A 40 12.21 5.54 1.17
CA ASN A 40 10.93 6.25 1.14
C ASN A 40 10.37 6.39 2.56
N ALA A 41 10.39 5.31 3.35
CA ALA A 41 9.95 5.35 4.75
C ALA A 41 10.74 6.33 5.63
N ILE A 42 12.02 6.59 5.33
CA ILE A 42 12.82 7.60 6.02
C ILE A 42 12.49 9.02 5.54
N LEU A 43 12.32 9.20 4.23
CA LEU A 43 12.04 10.52 3.64
C LEU A 43 10.64 11.04 3.96
N GLU A 44 9.67 10.16 4.19
CA GLU A 44 8.33 10.49 4.70
C GLU A 44 8.32 10.89 6.18
N HIS A 45 9.41 10.67 6.92
CA HIS A 45 9.47 11.02 8.33
C HIS A 45 9.46 12.55 8.51
N GLN A 46 8.77 13.06 9.55
CA GLN A 46 8.59 14.51 9.79
C GLN A 46 9.90 15.33 9.92
N LYS A 47 11.04 14.66 10.12
CA LYS A 47 12.35 15.31 10.26
C LYS A 47 13.14 15.06 8.97
N PRO A 48 13.78 16.07 8.40
CA PRO A 48 14.55 15.89 7.18
C PRO A 48 15.79 15.02 7.44
N HIS A 49 16.10 14.14 6.48
CA HIS A 49 17.23 13.23 6.51
C HIS A 49 17.96 13.24 5.16
N ASN A 50 19.28 13.05 5.19
CA ASN A 50 20.04 12.59 4.03
C ASN A 50 19.99 11.05 3.99
N VAL A 51 19.55 10.48 2.88
CA VAL A 51 19.64 9.03 2.65
C VAL A 51 20.64 8.74 1.54
N ILE A 52 21.66 7.94 1.84
CA ILE A 52 22.72 7.55 0.90
C ILE A 52 22.64 6.05 0.67
N VAL A 53 22.56 5.63 -0.59
CA VAL A 53 22.57 4.21 -0.97
C VAL A 53 23.95 3.82 -1.49
N VAL A 54 24.51 2.75 -0.94
CA VAL A 54 25.77 2.16 -1.42
C VAL A 54 25.45 1.11 -2.47
N ASP A 55 25.78 1.40 -3.72
CA ASP A 55 25.71 0.43 -4.81
C ASP A 55 26.99 -0.39 -4.87
N TRP A 56 26.88 -1.69 -4.58
CA TRP A 56 27.94 -2.67 -4.80
C TRP A 56 27.46 -3.83 -5.67
N SER A 57 26.47 -3.56 -6.54
CA SER A 57 25.81 -4.55 -7.41
C SER A 57 26.77 -5.36 -8.26
N ARG A 58 27.88 -4.77 -8.71
CA ARG A 58 28.90 -5.45 -9.52
C ARG A 58 29.45 -6.69 -8.83
N GLU A 59 29.75 -6.60 -7.54
CA GLU A 59 30.25 -7.70 -6.72
C GLU A 59 29.09 -8.50 -6.10
N ALA A 60 27.99 -7.83 -5.72
CA ALA A 60 26.83 -8.46 -5.10
C ALA A 60 26.09 -9.45 -6.01
N ASN A 61 26.13 -9.25 -7.33
CA ASN A 61 25.49 -10.13 -8.31
C ASN A 61 26.40 -11.24 -8.84
N GLN A 62 27.62 -11.37 -8.29
CA GLN A 62 28.45 -12.55 -8.53
C GLN A 62 27.93 -13.75 -7.72
N GLY A 63 28.48 -14.94 -7.98
CA GLY A 63 28.19 -16.11 -7.13
C GLY A 63 28.46 -15.84 -5.65
N TYR A 64 27.67 -16.43 -4.74
CA TYR A 64 27.68 -16.10 -3.30
C TYR A 64 29.09 -16.10 -2.68
N SER A 65 29.94 -17.07 -3.05
CA SER A 65 31.33 -17.13 -2.55
C SER A 65 32.14 -15.89 -2.94
N SER A 66 31.99 -15.38 -4.15
CA SER A 66 32.69 -14.20 -4.66
C SER A 66 32.15 -12.92 -4.00
N ALA A 67 30.83 -12.77 -3.93
CA ALA A 67 30.19 -11.64 -3.25
C ALA A 67 30.63 -11.55 -1.78
N ARG A 68 30.67 -12.71 -1.09
CA ARG A 68 31.17 -12.82 0.29
C ARG A 68 32.63 -12.38 0.43
N GLN A 69 33.50 -12.75 -0.51
CA GLN A 69 34.91 -12.36 -0.49
C GLN A 69 35.11 -10.86 -0.73
N ALA A 70 34.17 -10.20 -1.41
CA ALA A 70 34.20 -8.76 -1.63
C ALA A 70 33.80 -7.93 -0.40
N VAL A 71 33.06 -8.50 0.57
CA VAL A 71 32.54 -7.78 1.76
C VAL A 71 33.60 -6.93 2.46
N PRO A 72 34.82 -7.43 2.77
CA PRO A 72 35.84 -6.60 3.42
C PRO A 72 36.29 -5.40 2.60
N LEU A 73 36.40 -5.56 1.28
CA LEU A 73 36.82 -4.48 0.38
C LEU A 73 35.73 -3.42 0.26
N VAL A 74 34.46 -3.83 0.11
CA VAL A 74 33.33 -2.87 0.07
C VAL A 74 33.21 -2.11 1.39
N ALA A 75 33.42 -2.78 2.52
CA ALA A 75 33.41 -2.13 3.84
C ALA A 75 34.56 -1.11 4.02
N GLU A 76 35.72 -1.37 3.43
CA GLU A 76 36.83 -0.40 3.38
C GLU A 76 36.46 0.82 2.53
N HIS A 77 35.88 0.63 1.35
CA HIS A 77 35.39 1.73 0.52
C HIS A 77 34.33 2.56 1.24
N LEU A 78 33.40 1.93 1.95
CA LEU A 78 32.39 2.63 2.76
C LEU A 78 33.03 3.43 3.90
N ALA A 79 34.02 2.89 4.60
CA ALA A 79 34.75 3.61 5.65
C ALA A 79 35.50 4.84 5.09
N ASN A 80 36.15 4.69 3.93
CA ASN A 80 36.82 5.80 3.25
C ASN A 80 35.82 6.88 2.78
N PHE A 81 34.65 6.47 2.28
CA PHE A 81 33.57 7.38 1.91
C PHE A 81 33.04 8.18 3.11
N ILE A 82 32.82 7.51 4.25
CA ILE A 82 32.39 8.20 5.48
C ILE A 82 33.47 9.18 5.95
N THR A 83 34.75 8.77 5.94
CA THR A 83 35.88 9.67 6.28
C THR A 83 35.92 10.90 5.36
N TRP A 84 35.63 10.72 4.07
CA TRP A 84 35.51 11.82 3.13
C TRP A 84 34.32 12.75 3.46
N LEU A 85 33.15 12.21 3.84
CA LEU A 85 32.01 13.02 4.31
C LEU A 85 32.31 13.81 5.59
N GLU A 86 33.11 13.25 6.50
CA GLU A 86 33.57 13.98 7.69
C GLU A 86 34.42 15.19 7.30
N TYR A 87 35.31 15.03 6.31
CA TYR A 87 36.18 16.09 5.84
C TYR A 87 35.41 17.17 5.06
N GLU A 88 34.64 16.77 4.05
CA GLU A 88 33.95 17.69 3.14
C GLU A 88 32.68 18.30 3.74
N ALA A 89 31.93 17.51 4.52
CA ALA A 89 30.62 17.88 5.03
C ALA A 89 30.59 18.08 6.55
N ARG A 90 31.72 17.96 7.25
CA ARG A 90 31.80 17.98 8.72
C ARG A 90 30.79 17.03 9.38
N LEU A 91 30.55 15.88 8.73
CA LEU A 91 29.71 14.82 9.27
C LEU A 91 30.26 14.38 10.64
N ILE A 92 29.37 14.15 11.61
CA ILE A 92 29.74 13.62 12.92
C ILE A 92 29.35 12.14 12.97
N ARG A 93 30.32 11.23 13.13
CA ARG A 93 30.06 9.77 13.14
C ARG A 93 28.98 9.33 14.13
N SER A 94 28.96 9.95 15.31
CA SER A 94 28.00 9.61 16.36
C SER A 94 26.55 9.97 16.00
N THR A 95 26.32 10.73 14.93
CA THR A 95 24.98 11.05 14.41
C THR A 95 24.59 10.18 13.21
N LEU A 96 25.47 9.28 12.76
CA LEU A 96 25.25 8.44 11.59
C LEU A 96 24.49 7.15 11.96
N HIS A 97 23.55 6.77 11.10
CA HIS A 97 22.89 5.46 11.15
C HIS A 97 23.22 4.65 9.89
N LEU A 98 23.93 3.53 10.06
CA LEU A 98 24.16 2.59 8.97
C LEU A 98 23.13 1.46 9.02
N VAL A 99 22.55 1.10 7.88
CA VAL A 99 21.58 0.02 7.76
C VAL A 99 22.05 -0.96 6.70
N GLY A 100 22.22 -2.23 7.07
CA GLY A 100 22.68 -3.26 6.16
C GLY A 100 21.78 -4.49 6.18
N PHE A 101 21.48 -5.04 5.00
CA PHE A 101 20.69 -6.27 4.84
C PHE A 101 21.55 -7.42 4.32
N ASP A 102 21.34 -8.64 4.82
CA ASP A 102 22.06 -9.84 4.37
C ASP A 102 23.59 -9.64 4.45
N LEU A 103 24.35 -9.80 3.35
CA LEU A 103 25.79 -9.49 3.31
C LEU A 103 26.09 -8.01 3.62
N GLY A 104 25.17 -7.10 3.29
CA GLY A 104 25.24 -5.68 3.61
C GLY A 104 25.31 -5.40 5.10
N ALA A 105 24.69 -6.24 5.94
CA ALA A 105 24.79 -6.13 7.41
C ALA A 105 26.23 -6.32 7.91
N HIS A 106 26.99 -7.22 7.26
CA HIS A 106 28.40 -7.41 7.57
C HIS A 106 29.27 -6.28 7.02
N ILE A 107 28.92 -5.73 5.84
CA ILE A 107 29.61 -4.57 5.27
C ILE A 107 29.55 -3.38 6.23
N VAL A 108 28.36 -3.02 6.73
CA VAL A 108 28.21 -1.89 7.66
C VAL A 108 28.90 -2.14 9.00
N GLY A 109 28.87 -3.37 9.51
CA GLY A 109 29.58 -3.76 10.73
C GLY A 109 31.10 -3.61 10.59
N GLN A 110 31.67 -4.15 9.52
CA GLN A 110 33.10 -4.02 9.29
C GLN A 110 33.53 -2.59 8.94
N ALA A 111 32.67 -1.77 8.34
CA ALA A 111 32.95 -0.35 8.12
C ALA A 111 32.98 0.40 9.46
N GLY A 112 32.00 0.17 10.33
CA GLY A 112 31.95 0.73 11.69
C GLY A 112 33.20 0.37 12.51
N ARG A 113 33.60 -0.90 12.49
CA ARG A 113 34.81 -1.38 13.16
C ARG A 113 36.10 -0.72 12.68
N ARG A 114 36.23 -0.48 11.37
CA ARG A 114 37.39 0.24 10.80
C ARG A 114 37.42 1.69 11.26
N LEU A 115 36.26 2.34 11.33
CA LEU A 115 36.14 3.73 11.78
C LEU A 115 36.38 3.88 13.30
N ASP A 116 36.04 2.87 14.10
CA ASP A 116 36.29 2.85 15.56
C ASP A 116 37.79 2.96 15.90
N GLN A 117 38.67 2.47 15.02
CA GLN A 117 40.13 2.57 15.19
C GLN A 117 40.69 4.00 15.00
N GLY A 118 39.83 5.02 14.88
CA GLY A 118 40.18 6.43 14.67
C GLY A 118 39.41 7.42 15.59
N PHE A 119 38.93 8.53 15.02
CA PHE A 119 38.37 9.69 15.75
C PHE A 119 36.91 9.53 16.26
N GLY A 120 36.46 8.30 16.55
CA GLY A 120 35.15 8.04 17.15
C GLY A 120 34.31 6.99 16.43
N ARG A 121 33.23 6.57 17.11
CA ARG A 121 32.36 5.46 16.72
C ARG A 121 31.14 5.95 15.93
N ILE A 122 30.66 5.09 15.04
CA ILE A 122 29.36 5.26 14.38
C ILE A 122 28.26 5.28 15.46
N GLY A 123 27.28 6.17 15.30
CA GLY A 123 26.15 6.31 16.23
C GLY A 123 25.32 5.03 16.32
N ARG A 124 24.75 4.59 15.19
CA ARG A 124 23.93 3.39 15.14
C ARG A 124 24.24 2.50 13.94
N ILE A 125 24.22 1.19 14.15
CA ILE A 125 24.11 0.19 13.08
C ILE A 125 22.80 -0.59 13.26
N THR A 126 22.09 -0.82 12.16
CA THR A 126 20.98 -1.79 12.11
C THR A 126 21.28 -2.89 11.10
N GLY A 127 21.39 -4.12 11.59
CA GLY A 127 21.53 -5.33 10.78
C GLY A 127 20.17 -5.97 10.52
N LEU A 128 19.83 -6.15 9.25
CA LEU A 128 18.56 -6.73 8.81
C LEU A 128 18.84 -8.14 8.28
N ASP A 129 18.38 -9.14 9.05
CA ASP A 129 18.60 -10.58 8.86
C ASP A 129 20.01 -10.92 8.33
N PRO A 130 21.09 -10.65 9.09
CA PRO A 130 22.45 -10.82 8.62
C PRO A 130 22.74 -12.25 8.17
N SER A 131 23.38 -12.44 7.02
CA SER A 131 23.55 -13.75 6.38
C SER A 131 24.30 -14.76 7.26
N ALA A 132 23.87 -16.02 7.34
CA ALA A 132 24.49 -17.06 8.16
C ALA A 132 25.60 -17.85 7.47
N SER A 133 25.43 -18.13 6.18
CA SER A 133 26.29 -19.06 5.44
C SER A 133 27.75 -18.61 5.47
N ARG A 134 28.58 -19.35 6.22
CA ARG A 134 30.01 -19.07 6.48
C ARG A 134 30.31 -17.78 7.28
N TRP A 135 29.28 -17.15 7.84
CA TRP A 135 29.41 -15.96 8.70
C TRP A 135 29.07 -16.23 10.17
N GLY A 136 28.34 -17.31 10.48
CA GLY A 136 27.85 -17.60 11.84
C GLY A 136 28.92 -17.44 12.96
N THR A 137 30.14 -17.93 12.74
CA THR A 137 31.29 -17.82 13.66
C THR A 137 32.43 -16.96 13.09
N ASN A 138 32.24 -16.31 11.95
CA ASN A 138 33.28 -15.52 11.30
C ASN A 138 33.56 -14.24 12.09
N SER A 139 34.83 -13.94 12.39
CA SER A 139 35.22 -12.73 13.12
C SER A 139 34.91 -11.43 12.36
N GLY A 140 34.75 -11.49 11.04
CA GLY A 140 34.34 -10.39 10.19
C GLY A 140 32.82 -10.15 10.13
N ARG A 141 31.99 -10.96 10.80
CA ARG A 141 30.54 -10.72 10.85
C ARG A 141 30.23 -9.43 11.63
N LEU A 142 29.00 -8.96 11.53
CA LEU A 142 28.47 -7.87 12.35
C LEU A 142 28.54 -8.23 13.85
N ALA A 143 28.97 -7.30 14.70
CA ALA A 143 29.07 -7.47 16.14
C ALA A 143 28.52 -6.24 16.89
N ASP A 144 28.16 -6.43 18.16
CA ASP A 144 27.68 -5.39 19.08
C ASP A 144 28.74 -4.30 19.34
N THR A 145 30.03 -4.62 19.14
CA THR A 145 31.12 -3.65 19.24
C THR A 145 31.31 -2.76 18.01
N ASP A 146 30.57 -2.97 16.91
CA ASP A 146 30.84 -2.26 15.64
C ASP A 146 30.29 -0.81 15.61
N ALA A 147 29.45 -0.39 16.57
CA ALA A 147 28.95 0.98 16.73
C ALA A 147 28.59 1.29 18.19
N MET A 148 28.24 2.55 18.51
CA MET A 148 27.75 2.92 19.85
C MET A 148 26.46 2.18 20.23
N TYR A 149 25.64 1.82 19.22
CA TYR A 149 24.48 0.96 19.37
C TYR A 149 24.27 0.11 18.11
N VAL A 150 24.13 -1.20 18.28
CA VAL A 150 23.88 -2.16 17.21
C VAL A 150 22.57 -2.89 17.47
N GLU A 151 21.59 -2.68 16.58
CA GLU A 151 20.31 -3.39 16.60
C GLU A 151 20.26 -4.42 15.49
N VAL A 152 19.76 -5.62 15.77
CA VAL A 152 19.59 -6.66 14.75
C VAL A 152 18.15 -7.15 14.71
N ILE A 153 17.59 -7.21 13.51
CA ILE A 153 16.24 -7.73 13.25
C ILE A 153 16.36 -9.06 12.54
N HIS A 154 15.85 -10.13 13.18
CA HIS A 154 15.92 -11.51 12.72
C HIS A 154 14.54 -11.96 12.24
N THR A 155 14.46 -12.41 10.99
CA THR A 155 13.20 -12.88 10.37
C THR A 155 13.32 -14.28 9.74
N ASP A 156 14.52 -14.80 9.49
CA ASP A 156 14.71 -16.14 8.90
C ASP A 156 15.94 -16.87 9.46
N ILE A 157 15.83 -17.39 10.70
CA ILE A 157 16.91 -18.08 11.41
C ILE A 157 16.63 -19.56 11.71
N THR A 158 15.41 -20.04 11.45
CA THR A 158 14.99 -21.40 11.84
C THR A 158 15.09 -22.39 10.68
N GLY A 159 15.77 -23.51 10.90
CA GLY A 159 15.86 -24.61 9.92
C GLY A 159 17.23 -24.70 9.24
N PRO A 160 17.55 -25.83 8.58
CA PRO A 160 18.87 -26.08 8.01
C PRO A 160 19.20 -25.18 6.80
N THR A 161 18.19 -24.55 6.22
CA THR A 161 18.26 -23.70 5.02
C THR A 161 17.93 -22.23 5.30
N ALA A 162 17.89 -21.84 6.58
CA ALA A 162 17.68 -20.46 7.00
C ALA A 162 18.82 -19.55 6.49
N ASN A 163 18.45 -18.34 6.05
CA ASN A 163 19.43 -17.39 5.49
C ASN A 163 20.14 -16.58 6.59
N GLY A 164 19.47 -16.27 7.69
CA GLY A 164 19.94 -15.36 8.74
C GLY A 164 20.69 -16.03 9.90
N ILE A 165 21.60 -15.29 10.55
CA ILE A 165 22.33 -15.72 11.76
C ILE A 165 21.38 -15.78 12.95
N GLY A 166 21.15 -16.97 13.52
CA GLY A 166 20.33 -17.11 14.74
C GLY A 166 20.98 -16.63 16.04
N THR A 167 22.31 -16.45 16.05
CA THR A 167 23.04 -15.94 17.22
C THR A 167 22.70 -14.46 17.44
N PRO A 168 22.41 -14.02 18.69
CA PRO A 168 22.19 -12.60 19.00
C PRO A 168 23.50 -11.80 18.91
N ILE A 169 23.74 -11.14 17.76
CA ILE A 169 25.00 -10.44 17.47
C ILE A 169 24.96 -8.92 17.67
N GLY A 170 23.80 -8.33 17.95
CA GLY A 170 23.69 -6.91 18.33
C GLY A 170 23.63 -6.69 19.85
N ASP A 171 23.67 -5.42 20.26
CA ASP A 171 23.32 -4.99 21.62
C ASP A 171 21.89 -5.42 21.94
N ILE A 172 20.98 -5.22 20.98
CA ILE A 172 19.58 -5.59 21.05
C ILE A 172 19.19 -6.37 19.79
N ASN A 173 18.52 -7.51 19.98
CA ASN A 173 18.13 -8.42 18.91
C ASN A 173 16.61 -8.65 18.94
N PHE A 174 15.92 -8.28 17.88
CA PHE A 174 14.50 -8.51 17.70
C PHE A 174 14.27 -9.76 16.85
N PHE A 175 13.58 -10.76 17.42
CA PHE A 175 13.21 -12.00 16.75
C PHE A 175 11.75 -11.90 16.32
N VAL A 176 11.55 -11.56 15.05
CA VAL A 176 10.23 -11.30 14.48
C VAL A 176 9.49 -12.60 14.28
N ASN A 177 8.34 -12.78 14.95
CA ASN A 177 7.67 -14.07 15.08
C ASN A 177 8.58 -15.18 15.66
N GLY A 178 9.68 -14.81 16.32
CA GLY A 178 10.73 -15.73 16.76
C GLY A 178 11.90 -15.92 15.82
N GLY A 179 11.94 -15.18 14.71
CA GLY A 179 12.89 -15.39 13.63
C GLY A 179 12.57 -16.64 12.81
N SER A 180 11.35 -17.16 12.90
CA SER A 180 10.88 -18.29 12.10
C SER A 180 10.22 -17.85 10.79
N ASN A 181 9.60 -18.78 10.06
CA ASN A 181 8.80 -18.45 8.89
C ASN A 181 7.81 -17.31 9.15
N GLN A 182 7.88 -16.29 8.30
CA GLN A 182 7.06 -15.10 8.43
C GLN A 182 5.65 -15.34 7.85
N PRO A 183 4.58 -14.76 8.41
CA PRO A 183 3.23 -14.90 7.88
C PRO A 183 3.15 -14.53 6.40
N GLY A 184 2.56 -15.41 5.58
CA GLY A 184 2.46 -15.23 4.13
C GLY A 184 3.72 -15.61 3.34
N CYS A 185 4.80 -16.06 4.01
CA CYS A 185 6.00 -16.56 3.35
C CYS A 185 6.04 -18.09 3.31
N PHE A 186 6.26 -18.63 2.10
CA PHE A 186 6.41 -20.07 1.86
C PHE A 186 7.86 -20.48 1.57
N THR A 187 8.79 -19.53 1.57
CA THR A 187 10.22 -19.75 1.30
C THR A 187 11.08 -18.98 2.31
N HIS A 188 12.28 -19.50 2.57
CA HIS A 188 13.29 -18.83 3.41
C HIS A 188 13.64 -17.44 2.86
N ILE A 189 13.80 -17.30 1.54
CA ILE A 189 14.08 -15.99 0.91
C ILE A 189 12.96 -14.96 1.17
N CYS A 190 11.69 -15.38 1.19
CA CYS A 190 10.59 -14.48 1.54
C CYS A 190 10.67 -14.04 3.01
N SER A 191 10.93 -14.98 3.92
CA SER A 191 11.09 -14.68 5.35
C SER A 191 12.31 -13.80 5.60
N HIS A 192 13.39 -14.00 4.85
CA HIS A 192 14.62 -13.22 4.90
C HIS A 192 14.38 -11.77 4.47
N ASN A 193 13.75 -11.57 3.31
CA ASN A 193 13.39 -10.24 2.80
C ASN A 193 12.43 -9.48 3.74
N ARG A 194 11.68 -10.18 4.60
CA ARG A 194 10.80 -9.54 5.57
C ARG A 194 11.54 -8.61 6.54
N ALA A 195 12.85 -8.78 6.78
CA ALA A 195 13.57 -7.94 7.74
C ALA A 195 13.61 -6.46 7.32
N PHE A 196 13.90 -6.17 6.05
CA PHE A 196 13.92 -4.79 5.58
C PHE A 196 12.52 -4.19 5.49
N GLU A 197 11.52 -5.04 5.23
CA GLU A 197 10.13 -4.66 5.27
C GLU A 197 9.71 -4.20 6.67
N VAL A 198 9.90 -5.03 7.68
CA VAL A 198 9.45 -4.69 9.04
C VAL A 198 10.26 -3.54 9.65
N PHE A 199 11.49 -3.33 9.20
CA PHE A 199 12.26 -2.15 9.54
C PHE A 199 11.68 -0.89 8.89
N ALA A 200 11.35 -0.91 7.60
CA ALA A 200 10.70 0.24 6.96
C ALA A 200 9.35 0.57 7.64
N ALA A 201 8.55 -0.45 7.98
CA ALA A 201 7.30 -0.29 8.71
C ALA A 201 7.48 0.35 10.11
N SER A 202 8.64 0.15 10.76
CA SER A 202 8.93 0.76 12.05
C SER A 202 9.12 2.27 12.01
N MET A 203 9.34 2.86 10.82
CA MET A 203 9.49 4.30 10.64
C MET A 203 8.14 5.02 10.65
N VAL A 204 7.08 4.33 10.20
CA VAL A 204 5.73 4.88 10.06
C VAL A 204 4.79 4.43 11.17
N ASN A 205 5.08 3.30 11.82
CA ASN A 205 4.22 2.71 12.84
C ASN A 205 4.96 2.55 14.17
N SER A 206 4.60 3.37 15.15
CA SER A 206 5.13 3.28 16.52
C SER A 206 4.68 2.01 17.26
N GLY A 207 3.76 1.21 16.74
CA GLY A 207 3.23 0.00 17.40
C GLY A 207 4.11 -1.24 17.31
N LEU A 208 5.27 -1.19 16.64
CA LEU A 208 6.17 -2.35 16.49
C LEU A 208 7.00 -2.58 17.76
N VAL A 209 6.46 -3.33 18.71
CA VAL A 209 7.14 -3.63 19.98
C VAL A 209 7.48 -5.12 20.14
N GLY A 210 8.63 -5.39 20.75
CA GLY A 210 9.03 -6.71 21.21
C GLY A 210 9.02 -6.81 22.73
N TYR A 211 8.91 -8.04 23.24
CA TYR A 211 8.97 -8.35 24.68
C TYR A 211 10.28 -9.08 25.01
N PRO A 212 10.95 -8.75 26.11
CA PRO A 212 12.28 -9.26 26.39
C PRO A 212 12.27 -10.76 26.72
N CYS A 213 13.33 -11.44 26.28
CA CYS A 213 13.54 -12.86 26.50
C CYS A 213 14.85 -13.10 27.27
N SER A 214 14.80 -13.89 28.34
CA SER A 214 15.96 -14.32 29.11
C SER A 214 16.69 -15.52 28.50
N SER A 215 16.04 -16.25 27.58
CA SER A 215 16.62 -17.45 26.93
C SER A 215 16.05 -17.68 25.52
N ASP A 216 16.77 -18.46 24.71
CA ASP A 216 16.27 -18.90 23.39
C ASP A 216 15.03 -19.79 23.52
N LEU A 217 14.96 -20.59 24.59
CA LEU A 217 13.77 -21.40 24.88
C LEU A 217 12.54 -20.52 25.10
N GLN A 218 12.67 -19.40 25.81
CA GLN A 218 11.57 -18.46 26.02
C GLN A 218 11.13 -17.81 24.70
N ASN A 219 12.08 -17.50 23.81
CA ASN A 219 11.78 -17.03 22.46
C ASN A 219 11.01 -18.10 21.68
N THR A 220 11.54 -19.33 21.56
CA THR A 220 10.92 -20.41 20.79
C THR A 220 9.53 -20.80 21.29
N LEU A 221 9.34 -20.85 22.61
CA LEU A 221 8.04 -21.22 23.21
C LEU A 221 7.04 -20.07 23.28
N ASN A 222 7.39 -18.89 22.77
CA ASN A 222 6.56 -17.72 22.82
C ASN A 222 6.15 -17.30 24.26
N ARG A 223 7.14 -17.19 25.15
CA ARG A 223 6.92 -16.88 26.57
C ARG A 223 7.63 -15.61 27.04
N CYS A 224 8.10 -14.77 26.12
CA CYS A 224 8.81 -13.54 26.45
C CYS A 224 7.86 -12.52 27.09
N ASN A 225 8.32 -11.88 28.17
CA ASN A 225 7.51 -11.03 29.03
C ASN A 225 8.38 -9.94 29.69
N GLY A 226 7.75 -8.88 30.17
CA GLY A 226 8.43 -7.71 30.74
C GLY A 226 8.15 -6.45 29.93
N ASP A 227 8.91 -5.38 30.19
CA ASP A 227 8.70 -4.08 29.56
C ASP A 227 9.00 -4.14 28.06
N PRO A 228 8.03 -3.75 27.20
CA PRO A 228 8.22 -3.81 25.77
C PRO A 228 9.22 -2.76 25.28
N LEU A 229 9.89 -3.06 24.16
CA LEU A 229 10.77 -2.11 23.47
C LEU A 229 10.37 -2.00 22.01
N HIS A 230 10.34 -0.78 21.48
CA HIS A 230 10.08 -0.53 20.06
C HIS A 230 11.23 -1.05 19.19
N MET A 231 10.93 -1.82 18.16
CA MET A 231 11.88 -2.27 17.14
C MET A 231 12.13 -1.17 16.11
N GLY A 232 13.34 -1.08 15.54
CA GLY A 232 13.62 -0.25 14.37
C GLY A 232 13.63 1.25 14.67
N GLY A 233 13.10 2.08 13.77
CA GLY A 233 13.08 3.53 13.89
C GLY A 233 14.44 4.20 13.68
N LEU A 234 14.50 5.52 13.90
CA LEU A 234 15.70 6.36 13.68
C LEU A 234 16.40 6.81 14.97
N LEU A 235 15.94 6.34 16.14
CA LEU A 235 16.59 6.67 17.41
C LEU A 235 18.00 6.07 17.48
N LEU A 236 19.03 6.87 17.72
CA LEU A 236 20.43 6.41 17.61
C LEU A 236 20.86 5.42 18.70
N SER A 237 20.12 5.32 19.82
CA SER A 237 20.43 4.35 20.87
C SER A 237 19.16 3.92 21.59
N LYS A 238 19.15 2.68 22.08
CA LYS A 238 18.11 2.13 22.96
C LYS A 238 18.77 1.37 24.10
N THR A 239 18.09 1.29 25.22
CA THR A 239 18.53 0.51 26.39
C THR A 239 17.50 -0.58 26.65
N GLY A 240 17.95 -1.81 26.87
CA GLY A 240 17.06 -2.94 27.03
C GLY A 240 17.79 -4.27 27.18
N SER A 241 17.03 -5.36 27.12
CA SER A 241 17.56 -6.71 27.13
C SER A 241 18.24 -7.07 25.80
N LYS A 242 19.13 -8.07 25.81
CA LYS A 242 19.82 -8.50 24.57
C LYS A 242 18.87 -9.12 23.54
N LYS A 243 17.75 -9.72 23.96
CA LYS A 243 16.81 -10.46 23.11
C LYS A 243 15.38 -9.99 23.36
N TYR A 244 14.65 -9.76 22.27
CA TYR A 244 13.22 -9.44 22.27
C TYR A 244 12.50 -10.30 21.25
N ARG A 245 11.33 -10.84 21.61
CA ARG A 245 10.43 -11.54 20.68
C ARG A 245 9.30 -10.62 20.29
N MET A 246 8.97 -10.62 18.99
CA MET A 246 7.77 -9.94 18.49
C MET A 246 6.69 -10.94 18.09
N LEU A 247 5.45 -10.59 18.38
CA LEU A 247 4.27 -11.41 18.13
C LEU A 247 3.20 -10.55 17.50
N LYS A 248 2.71 -10.97 16.33
CA LYS A 248 1.64 -10.36 15.52
C LYS A 248 2.15 -9.35 14.48
N LEU A 249 2.33 -9.85 13.25
CA LEU A 249 2.49 -9.04 12.04
C LEU A 249 1.23 -8.88 11.19
N ALA A 250 0.08 -9.42 11.60
CA ALA A 250 -1.17 -9.24 10.85
C ALA A 250 -1.51 -7.74 10.65
N LEU A 251 -1.07 -6.86 11.57
CA LEU A 251 -1.20 -5.40 11.48
C LEU A 251 -0.09 -4.71 10.65
N VAL A 252 1.03 -5.38 10.41
CA VAL A 252 2.24 -4.80 9.78
C VAL A 252 2.22 -4.97 8.26
N LEU A 253 1.53 -5.99 7.75
CA LEU A 253 1.26 -6.15 6.32
C LEU A 253 0.42 -4.99 5.75
N ALA A 254 -0.44 -4.37 6.56
CA ALA A 254 -1.21 -3.19 6.17
C ALA A 254 -0.32 -1.94 6.02
N SER A 255 0.68 -1.76 6.90
CA SER A 255 1.66 -0.66 6.82
C SER A 255 2.73 -0.87 5.76
N LEU A 256 2.96 -2.12 5.32
CA LEU A 256 3.95 -2.45 4.29
C LEU A 256 3.42 -2.37 2.86
N ALA A 257 2.11 -2.57 2.69
CA ALA A 257 1.43 -2.24 1.45
C ALA A 257 1.53 -0.74 1.11
N VAL A 258 1.82 0.12 2.10
CA VAL A 258 2.02 1.57 1.95
C VAL A 258 3.35 1.89 1.26
N ILE A 259 4.43 1.20 1.65
CA ILE A 259 5.80 1.56 1.25
C ILE A 259 6.24 0.84 -0.05
N ARG A 260 5.69 -0.35 -0.34
CA ARG A 260 5.95 -1.08 -1.62
C ARG A 260 5.25 -0.48 -2.84
N ALA A 261 4.38 0.49 -2.62
CA ALA A 261 3.43 0.94 -3.62
C ALA A 261 4.02 1.93 -4.64
N GLU A 262 5.12 2.62 -4.32
CA GLU A 262 5.57 3.76 -5.14
C GLU A 262 6.23 3.41 -6.49
N ASP A 263 6.49 2.13 -6.83
CA ASP A 263 7.32 1.81 -8.02
C ASP A 263 6.74 0.81 -9.04
N VAL A 264 5.49 0.31 -8.92
CA VAL A 264 4.97 -0.71 -9.88
C VAL A 264 3.49 -0.57 -10.28
N ALA A 265 2.73 0.39 -9.74
CA ALA A 265 1.37 0.68 -10.23
C ALA A 265 0.97 2.11 -9.86
N SER A 266 1.03 3.06 -10.79
CA SER A 266 0.51 4.40 -10.52
C SER A 266 -0.81 4.59 -11.25
N ASN A 267 -1.89 4.78 -10.49
CA ASN A 267 -3.14 5.30 -11.06
C ASN A 267 -2.87 6.66 -11.70
N THR A 268 -3.52 6.94 -12.84
CA THR A 268 -3.60 8.30 -13.39
C THR A 268 -4.97 8.88 -13.09
N TYR A 269 -5.02 10.15 -12.66
CA TYR A 269 -6.25 10.81 -12.22
C TYR A 269 -6.63 11.92 -13.21
N TYR A 270 -7.76 11.74 -13.88
CA TYR A 270 -8.24 12.65 -14.92
C TYR A 270 -9.45 13.44 -14.42
N LEU A 271 -9.25 14.73 -14.17
CA LEU A 271 -10.31 15.65 -13.75
C LEU A 271 -11.08 16.19 -14.96
N TYR A 272 -12.39 16.08 -14.87
CA TYR A 272 -13.36 16.72 -15.72
C TYR A 272 -14.28 17.62 -14.89
N THR A 273 -14.58 18.76 -15.48
CA THR A 273 -15.62 19.70 -15.05
C THR A 273 -16.38 20.15 -16.30
N LEU A 274 -17.41 20.97 -16.13
CA LEU A 274 -18.10 21.60 -17.27
C LEU A 274 -17.16 22.47 -18.13
N GLU A 275 -16.03 22.94 -17.57
CA GLU A 275 -15.08 23.82 -18.25
C GLU A 275 -14.13 23.05 -19.17
N ASN A 276 -13.93 21.75 -18.90
CA ASN A 276 -12.99 20.88 -19.62
C ASN A 276 -13.57 19.49 -19.90
N GLN A 277 -14.83 19.44 -20.34
CA GLN A 277 -15.60 18.19 -20.52
C GLN A 277 -15.05 17.20 -21.57
N TYR A 278 -14.23 17.68 -22.51
CA TYR A 278 -13.65 16.88 -23.61
C TYR A 278 -12.18 16.50 -23.38
N GLU A 279 -11.41 17.36 -22.70
CA GLU A 279 -9.97 17.20 -22.49
C GLU A 279 -9.69 17.29 -20.98
N PRO A 280 -9.38 16.17 -20.31
CA PRO A 280 -9.20 16.16 -18.87
C PRO A 280 -7.94 16.90 -18.45
N GLU A 281 -7.98 17.47 -17.26
CA GLU A 281 -6.79 17.87 -16.54
C GLU A 281 -6.21 16.67 -15.78
N ILE A 282 -4.90 16.44 -15.87
CA ILE A 282 -4.24 15.40 -15.08
C ILE A 282 -3.93 15.96 -13.70
N LEU A 283 -4.44 15.31 -12.65
CA LEU A 283 -4.10 15.60 -11.28
C LEU A 283 -2.95 14.69 -10.84
N ASP A 284 -1.79 15.28 -10.60
CA ASP A 284 -0.58 14.58 -10.18
C ASP A 284 -0.34 14.76 -8.67
N PRO A 285 -0.59 13.72 -7.84
CA PRO A 285 -0.38 13.81 -6.40
C PRO A 285 1.10 13.92 -5.99
N THR A 286 2.04 13.78 -6.93
CA THR A 286 3.48 13.99 -6.69
C THR A 286 3.91 15.46 -6.86
N ALA A 287 3.02 16.30 -7.39
CA ALA A 287 3.25 17.73 -7.59
C ALA A 287 2.39 18.58 -6.63
N PRO A 288 2.80 19.82 -6.32
CA PRO A 288 1.93 20.78 -5.63
C PRO A 288 0.65 21.03 -6.43
N PHE A 289 -0.47 21.21 -5.74
CA PHE A 289 -1.76 21.41 -6.42
C PHE A 289 -1.77 22.71 -7.24
N SER A 290 -2.18 22.59 -8.50
CA SER A 290 -2.18 23.71 -9.43
C SER A 290 -3.24 24.73 -9.05
N ARG A 291 -2.83 25.98 -8.81
CA ARG A 291 -3.75 27.11 -8.64
C ARG A 291 -4.60 27.44 -9.89
N TYR A 292 -4.24 26.86 -11.03
CA TYR A 292 -4.94 27.01 -12.30
C TYR A 292 -5.81 25.79 -12.64
N SER A 293 -5.97 24.86 -11.69
CA SER A 293 -6.83 23.70 -11.85
C SER A 293 -8.28 24.11 -12.09
N ASN A 294 -8.99 23.32 -12.89
CA ASN A 294 -10.44 23.46 -13.05
C ASN A 294 -11.21 22.94 -11.82
N PHE A 295 -10.54 22.26 -10.88
CA PHE A 295 -11.18 21.73 -9.67
C PHE A 295 -11.85 22.83 -8.84
N LYS A 296 -13.14 22.65 -8.56
CA LYS A 296 -13.93 23.60 -7.77
C LYS A 296 -14.13 23.09 -6.36
N ILE A 297 -13.50 23.77 -5.39
CA ILE A 297 -13.59 23.41 -3.96
C ILE A 297 -15.03 23.45 -3.44
N THR A 298 -15.90 24.24 -4.06
CA THR A 298 -17.32 24.37 -3.69
C THR A 298 -18.19 23.20 -4.18
N ASP A 299 -17.71 22.44 -5.16
CA ASP A 299 -18.51 21.47 -5.87
C ASP A 299 -18.27 20.08 -5.28
N ASN A 300 -19.31 19.24 -5.27
CA ASN A 300 -19.16 17.87 -4.82
C ASN A 300 -18.26 17.09 -5.78
N THR A 301 -17.46 16.17 -5.25
CA THR A 301 -16.54 15.37 -6.06
C THR A 301 -17.05 13.95 -6.19
N VAL A 302 -17.11 13.46 -7.44
CA VAL A 302 -17.39 12.06 -7.76
C VAL A 302 -16.15 11.45 -8.41
N ILE A 303 -15.67 10.33 -7.88
CA ILE A 303 -14.54 9.59 -8.44
C ILE A 303 -15.02 8.29 -9.05
N LEU A 304 -14.70 8.07 -10.33
CA LEU A 304 -15.08 6.90 -11.12
C LEU A 304 -13.90 5.94 -11.25
N VAL A 305 -14.15 4.65 -11.00
CA VAL A 305 -13.13 3.59 -11.10
C VAL A 305 -13.66 2.44 -11.96
N HIS A 306 -13.05 2.27 -13.13
CA HIS A 306 -13.44 1.24 -14.10
C HIS A 306 -13.05 -0.19 -13.65
N GLY A 307 -13.54 -1.17 -14.40
CA GLY A 307 -13.36 -2.59 -14.14
C GLY A 307 -12.15 -3.24 -14.84
N HIS A 308 -12.12 -4.57 -14.83
CA HIS A 308 -11.20 -5.39 -15.63
C HIS A 308 -11.31 -5.03 -17.12
N GLN A 309 -10.18 -4.89 -17.82
CA GLN A 309 -10.07 -4.42 -19.20
C GLN A 309 -10.60 -2.99 -19.47
N GLY A 310 -10.93 -2.24 -18.41
CA GLY A 310 -11.27 -0.82 -18.51
C GLY A 310 -10.04 0.07 -18.69
N HIS A 311 -10.31 1.31 -19.10
CA HIS A 311 -9.37 2.40 -19.36
C HIS A 311 -10.17 3.70 -19.49
N LEU A 312 -9.51 4.87 -19.45
CA LEU A 312 -10.14 6.21 -19.47
C LEU A 312 -11.30 6.41 -20.46
N ASN A 313 -11.23 5.78 -21.63
CA ASN A 313 -12.22 5.95 -22.71
C ASN A 313 -13.29 4.85 -22.76
N SER A 314 -13.40 4.02 -21.72
CA SER A 314 -14.40 2.95 -21.69
C SER A 314 -15.82 3.53 -21.61
N SER A 315 -16.81 2.76 -22.06
CA SER A 315 -18.22 3.17 -21.99
C SER A 315 -18.70 3.49 -20.57
N PHE A 316 -18.17 2.77 -19.57
CA PHE A 316 -18.41 3.06 -18.15
C PHE A 316 -18.03 4.50 -17.78
N ASP A 317 -16.79 4.89 -18.07
CA ASP A 317 -16.24 6.18 -17.69
C ASP A 317 -16.97 7.30 -18.42
N ASN A 318 -17.07 7.21 -19.75
CA ASN A 318 -17.69 8.25 -20.57
C ASN A 318 -19.17 8.47 -20.23
N LEU A 319 -19.96 7.39 -20.12
CA LEU A 319 -21.40 7.50 -19.91
C LEU A 319 -21.73 8.09 -18.53
N ILE A 320 -21.04 7.64 -17.48
CA ILE A 320 -21.30 8.16 -16.13
C ILE A 320 -20.73 9.58 -15.99
N LYS A 321 -19.51 9.84 -16.49
CA LYS A 321 -18.91 11.17 -16.46
C LYS A 321 -19.83 12.20 -17.10
N ASP A 322 -20.30 11.95 -18.32
CA ASP A 322 -21.21 12.87 -19.01
C ASP A 322 -22.52 13.03 -18.25
N ALA A 323 -23.11 11.94 -17.75
CA ALA A 323 -24.35 12.01 -16.97
C ALA A 323 -24.24 12.85 -15.68
N ILE A 324 -23.07 12.84 -15.03
CA ILE A 324 -22.80 13.65 -13.84
C ILE A 324 -22.48 15.09 -14.21
N LEU A 325 -21.65 15.34 -15.23
CA LEU A 325 -21.30 16.70 -15.67
C LEU A 325 -22.52 17.50 -16.09
N TYR A 326 -23.49 16.86 -16.77
CA TYR A 326 -24.74 17.51 -17.19
C TYR A 326 -25.88 17.42 -16.16
N HIS A 327 -25.58 16.98 -14.93
CA HIS A 327 -26.54 17.06 -13.83
C HIS A 327 -26.83 18.52 -13.45
N GLN A 328 -27.98 18.79 -12.82
CA GLN A 328 -28.40 20.17 -12.49
C GLN A 328 -27.45 20.85 -11.50
N GLU A 329 -26.85 20.07 -10.60
CA GLU A 329 -25.86 20.54 -9.62
C GLU A 329 -24.44 20.32 -10.18
N PRO A 330 -23.52 21.29 -10.03
CA PRO A 330 -22.15 21.18 -10.54
C PRO A 330 -21.32 20.20 -9.70
N HIS A 331 -20.44 19.46 -10.37
CA HIS A 331 -19.58 18.44 -9.76
C HIS A 331 -18.18 18.46 -10.36
N ASN A 332 -17.18 18.12 -9.54
CA ASN A 332 -15.90 17.63 -10.02
C ASN A 332 -16.04 16.14 -10.34
N VAL A 333 -15.71 15.70 -11.55
CA VAL A 333 -15.68 14.28 -11.90
C VAL A 333 -14.23 13.86 -12.14
N ILE A 334 -13.74 12.90 -11.37
CA ILE A 334 -12.37 12.39 -11.52
C ILE A 334 -12.45 10.94 -11.98
N VAL A 335 -11.85 10.62 -13.12
CA VAL A 335 -11.71 9.24 -13.60
C VAL A 335 -10.35 8.71 -13.18
N VAL A 336 -10.34 7.54 -12.54
CA VAL A 336 -9.13 6.82 -12.15
C VAL A 336 -8.79 5.82 -13.24
N ASP A 337 -7.72 6.07 -13.97
CA ASP A 337 -7.18 5.14 -14.95
C ASP A 337 -6.13 4.23 -14.29
N TRP A 338 -6.44 2.94 -14.25
CA TRP A 338 -5.57 1.85 -13.80
C TRP A 338 -5.46 0.78 -14.91
N SER A 339 -5.53 1.22 -16.17
CA SER A 339 -5.59 0.34 -17.34
C SER A 339 -4.37 -0.56 -17.52
N GLU A 340 -3.20 -0.17 -17.01
CA GLU A 340 -2.00 -0.98 -17.04
C GLU A 340 -2.21 -2.33 -16.35
N GLU A 341 -2.78 -2.33 -15.14
CA GLU A 341 -3.09 -3.55 -14.40
C GLU A 341 -4.43 -4.14 -14.79
N ALA A 342 -5.44 -3.30 -15.10
CA ALA A 342 -6.76 -3.77 -15.53
C ALA A 342 -6.70 -4.53 -16.86
N GLY A 343 -5.77 -4.17 -17.74
CA GLY A 343 -5.51 -4.80 -19.03
C GLY A 343 -4.86 -6.19 -18.92
N GLN A 344 -4.28 -6.53 -17.77
CA GLN A 344 -3.68 -7.85 -17.54
C GLN A 344 -4.75 -8.95 -17.45
N GLY A 345 -4.32 -10.21 -17.46
CA GLY A 345 -5.21 -11.34 -17.19
C GLY A 345 -5.92 -11.19 -15.83
N TYR A 346 -7.18 -11.67 -15.74
CA TYR A 346 -8.05 -11.41 -14.57
C TYR A 346 -7.41 -11.69 -13.20
N THR A 347 -6.61 -12.75 -13.08
CA THR A 347 -5.90 -13.06 -11.83
C THR A 347 -4.91 -11.97 -11.43
N ALA A 348 -4.15 -11.43 -12.39
CA ALA A 348 -3.18 -10.35 -12.15
C ALA A 348 -3.91 -9.03 -11.85
N ALA A 349 -4.93 -8.67 -12.63
CA ALA A 349 -5.76 -7.50 -12.36
C ALA A 349 -6.40 -7.54 -10.96
N ARG A 350 -6.93 -8.70 -10.55
CA ARG A 350 -7.44 -8.90 -9.17
C ARG A 350 -6.34 -8.72 -8.12
N GLN A 351 -5.14 -9.22 -8.35
CA GLN A 351 -4.02 -9.07 -7.42
C GLN A 351 -3.56 -7.62 -7.28
N ALA A 352 -3.78 -6.78 -8.29
CA ALA A 352 -3.49 -5.35 -8.26
C ALA A 352 -4.53 -4.51 -7.50
N VAL A 353 -5.77 -4.99 -7.33
CA VAL A 353 -6.86 -4.24 -6.65
C VAL A 353 -6.45 -3.59 -5.32
N PRO A 354 -5.78 -4.29 -4.38
CA PRO A 354 -5.38 -3.68 -3.11
C PRO A 354 -4.39 -2.52 -3.23
N LEU A 355 -3.57 -2.54 -4.29
CA LEU A 355 -2.57 -1.53 -4.59
C LEU A 355 -3.21 -0.31 -5.25
N VAL A 356 -4.04 -0.52 -6.28
CA VAL A 356 -4.84 0.54 -6.93
C VAL A 356 -5.70 1.28 -5.90
N ALA A 357 -6.33 0.54 -4.98
CA ALA A 357 -7.12 1.12 -3.88
C ALA A 357 -6.28 1.92 -2.88
N TYR A 358 -5.04 1.50 -2.65
CA TYR A 358 -4.10 2.25 -1.82
C TYR A 358 -3.73 3.59 -2.46
N HIS A 359 -3.35 3.59 -3.75
CA HIS A 359 -3.06 4.82 -4.48
C HIS A 359 -4.26 5.76 -4.52
N LEU A 360 -5.46 5.23 -4.73
CA LEU A 360 -6.69 6.03 -4.68
C LEU A 360 -6.91 6.68 -3.30
N ALA A 361 -6.69 5.95 -2.20
CA ALA A 361 -6.80 6.52 -0.86
C ALA A 361 -5.78 7.65 -0.62
N ASN A 362 -4.54 7.49 -1.09
CA ASN A 362 -3.52 8.54 -0.99
C ASN A 362 -3.87 9.77 -1.82
N PHE A 363 -4.38 9.56 -3.03
CA PHE A 363 -4.86 10.65 -3.88
C PHE A 363 -6.00 11.44 -3.22
N VAL A 364 -6.94 10.75 -2.55
CA VAL A 364 -7.98 11.42 -1.78
C VAL A 364 -7.40 12.22 -0.61
N ASN A 365 -6.44 11.67 0.15
CA ASN A 365 -5.77 12.42 1.22
C ASN A 365 -5.01 13.65 0.69
N TRP A 366 -4.41 13.55 -0.49
CA TRP A 366 -3.77 14.68 -1.18
C TRP A 366 -4.80 15.76 -1.56
N LEU A 367 -5.96 15.38 -2.13
CA LEU A 367 -7.05 16.32 -2.41
C LEU A 367 -7.60 17.00 -1.15
N GLU A 368 -7.66 16.30 -0.02
CA GLU A 368 -8.09 16.92 1.25
C GLU A 368 -7.09 17.97 1.72
N THR A 369 -5.81 17.66 1.62
CA THR A 369 -4.72 18.54 2.10
C THR A 369 -4.58 19.75 1.18
N GLU A 370 -4.56 19.53 -0.12
CA GLU A 370 -4.20 20.54 -1.11
C GLU A 370 -5.41 21.24 -1.75
N ALA A 371 -6.50 20.50 -1.96
CA ALA A 371 -7.73 21.01 -2.60
C ALA A 371 -8.89 21.20 -1.63
N ARG A 372 -8.67 20.99 -0.32
CA ARG A 372 -9.68 21.11 0.75
C ARG A 372 -10.93 20.27 0.51
N LEU A 373 -10.76 19.12 -0.14
CA LEU A 373 -11.83 18.14 -0.29
C LEU A 373 -12.38 17.76 1.09
N ILE A 374 -13.70 17.63 1.21
CA ILE A 374 -14.35 17.16 2.43
C ILE A 374 -14.77 15.70 2.21
N ARG A 375 -14.16 14.77 2.94
CA ARG A 375 -14.40 13.33 2.76
C ARG A 375 -15.87 12.92 2.81
N SER A 376 -16.66 13.54 3.70
CA SER A 376 -18.08 13.23 3.87
C SER A 376 -18.96 13.71 2.71
N THR A 377 -18.44 14.53 1.79
CA THR A 377 -19.13 14.92 0.55
C THR A 377 -18.66 14.13 -0.69
N LEU A 378 -17.64 13.28 -0.53
CA LEU A 378 -17.09 12.47 -1.61
C LEU A 378 -18.00 11.28 -1.96
N HIS A 379 -18.22 11.07 -3.26
CA HIS A 379 -18.89 9.88 -3.81
C HIS A 379 -17.92 9.08 -4.66
N LEU A 380 -17.58 7.85 -4.24
CA LEU A 380 -16.79 6.91 -5.05
C LEU A 380 -17.73 5.96 -5.81
N VAL A 381 -17.50 5.78 -7.10
CA VAL A 381 -18.29 4.87 -7.96
C VAL A 381 -17.34 3.88 -8.61
N GLY A 382 -17.59 2.59 -8.41
CA GLY A 382 -16.74 1.53 -8.96
C GLY A 382 -17.55 0.46 -9.68
N PHE A 383 -17.06 0.03 -10.86
CA PHE A 383 -17.68 -1.02 -11.66
C PHE A 383 -16.83 -2.30 -11.67
N ASN A 384 -17.44 -3.49 -11.60
CA ASN A 384 -16.73 -4.78 -11.66
C ASN A 384 -15.64 -4.86 -10.56
N LEU A 385 -14.34 -4.99 -10.90
CA LEU A 385 -13.22 -4.92 -9.96
C LEU A 385 -13.07 -3.53 -9.32
N GLY A 386 -13.43 -2.47 -10.04
CA GLY A 386 -13.47 -1.09 -9.56
C GLY A 386 -14.35 -0.92 -8.33
N ALA A 387 -15.45 -1.70 -8.21
CA ALA A 387 -16.30 -1.69 -7.02
C ALA A 387 -15.54 -2.12 -5.74
N HIS A 388 -14.63 -3.08 -5.87
CA HIS A 388 -13.78 -3.51 -4.76
C HIS A 388 -12.63 -2.54 -4.50
N ILE A 389 -12.12 -1.88 -5.54
CA ILE A 389 -11.12 -0.81 -5.41
C ILE A 389 -11.68 0.34 -4.56
N VAL A 390 -12.87 0.86 -4.88
CA VAL A 390 -13.48 1.96 -4.12
C VAL A 390 -13.85 1.53 -2.69
N GLY A 391 -14.26 0.28 -2.48
CA GLY A 391 -14.49 -0.28 -1.14
C GLY A 391 -13.23 -0.33 -0.29
N GLN A 392 -12.14 -0.87 -0.84
CA GLN A 392 -10.85 -0.91 -0.14
C GLN A 392 -10.27 0.49 0.09
N ALA A 393 -10.46 1.42 -0.84
CA ALA A 393 -10.04 2.81 -0.67
C ALA A 393 -10.83 3.50 0.46
N GLY A 394 -12.16 3.36 0.49
CA GLY A 394 -13.01 3.88 1.56
C GLY A 394 -12.61 3.35 2.94
N ARG A 395 -12.37 2.04 3.04
CA ARG A 395 -11.87 1.39 4.27
C ARG A 395 -10.51 1.92 4.72
N ARG A 396 -9.61 2.24 3.78
CA ARG A 396 -8.29 2.83 4.09
C ARG A 396 -8.38 4.25 4.57
N LEU A 397 -9.36 5.01 4.10
CA LEU A 397 -9.63 6.38 4.51
C LEU A 397 -10.28 6.43 5.91
N ASP A 398 -10.96 5.35 6.32
CA ASP A 398 -11.56 5.22 7.66
C ASP A 398 -10.51 4.91 8.75
N GLN A 399 -9.69 5.91 9.08
CA GLN A 399 -8.68 5.85 10.15
C GLN A 399 -9.06 6.71 11.37
N GLY A 400 -10.36 6.87 11.63
CA GLY A 400 -10.86 7.71 12.72
C GLY A 400 -10.89 9.21 12.43
N LEU A 401 -10.57 9.62 11.19
CA LEU A 401 -10.59 11.02 10.72
C LEU A 401 -11.86 11.39 9.95
N GLY A 402 -12.81 10.46 9.84
CA GLY A 402 -14.01 10.60 9.02
C GLY A 402 -14.06 9.61 7.87
N ARG A 403 -15.28 9.28 7.43
CA ARG A 403 -15.58 8.26 6.41
C ARG A 403 -15.95 8.95 5.09
N VAL A 404 -15.72 8.24 3.99
CA VAL A 404 -16.24 8.63 2.66
C VAL A 404 -17.76 8.76 2.73
N GLY A 405 -18.31 9.82 2.13
CA GLY A 405 -19.75 10.08 2.13
C GLY A 405 -20.55 8.95 1.51
N ARG A 406 -20.25 8.59 0.25
CA ARG A 406 -20.94 7.52 -0.45
C ARG A 406 -20.01 6.64 -1.27
N ILE A 407 -20.28 5.34 -1.28
CA ILE A 407 -19.76 4.41 -2.29
C ILE A 407 -20.93 3.83 -3.10
N THR A 408 -20.77 3.74 -4.42
CA THR A 408 -21.67 2.98 -5.29
C THR A 408 -20.91 1.88 -6.02
N GLY A 409 -21.27 0.62 -5.73
CA GLY A 409 -20.76 -0.56 -6.43
C GLY A 409 -21.68 -0.96 -7.57
N LEU A 410 -21.17 -0.96 -8.79
CA LEU A 410 -21.91 -1.32 -10.00
C LEU A 410 -21.51 -2.73 -10.41
N ASP A 411 -22.43 -3.66 -10.19
CA ASP A 411 -22.30 -5.12 -10.38
C ASP A 411 -20.92 -5.66 -9.94
N PRO A 412 -20.57 -5.59 -8.64
CA PRO A 412 -19.23 -5.93 -8.16
C PRO A 412 -18.84 -7.37 -8.52
N ALA A 413 -17.59 -7.59 -8.98
CA ALA A 413 -17.17 -8.88 -9.51
C ALA A 413 -17.30 -10.04 -8.49
N ALA A 414 -17.78 -11.22 -8.93
CA ALA A 414 -17.97 -12.39 -8.07
C ALA A 414 -16.74 -13.30 -7.99
N SER A 415 -16.06 -13.48 -9.13
CA SER A 415 -15.03 -14.51 -9.29
C SER A 415 -13.87 -14.29 -8.32
N ARG A 416 -13.77 -15.22 -7.36
CA ARG A 416 -12.82 -15.21 -6.22
C ARG A 416 -13.01 -14.08 -5.19
N TRP A 417 -14.10 -13.31 -5.27
CA TRP A 417 -14.40 -12.22 -4.32
C TRP A 417 -15.56 -12.54 -3.37
N GLY A 418 -16.40 -13.56 -3.65
CA GLY A 418 -17.62 -13.86 -2.89
C GLY A 418 -17.50 -13.78 -1.35
N SER A 419 -16.50 -14.46 -0.78
CA SER A 419 -16.20 -14.44 0.67
C SER A 419 -14.87 -13.76 1.01
N ASP A 420 -14.24 -13.10 0.03
CA ASP A 420 -12.97 -12.41 0.22
C ASP A 420 -13.17 -11.19 1.14
N SER A 421 -12.35 -11.03 2.17
CA SER A 421 -12.48 -9.90 3.10
C SER A 421 -12.08 -8.55 2.48
N GLY A 422 -11.38 -8.57 1.34
CA GLY A 422 -11.06 -7.39 0.54
C GLY A 422 -12.18 -6.94 -0.39
N ARG A 423 -13.32 -7.63 -0.45
CA ARG A 423 -14.46 -7.18 -1.27
C ARG A 423 -15.09 -5.91 -0.69
N LEU A 424 -15.92 -5.26 -1.49
CA LEU A 424 -16.78 -4.15 -1.08
C LEU A 424 -17.73 -4.60 0.05
N ALA A 425 -17.90 -3.77 1.07
CA ALA A 425 -18.76 -3.99 2.22
C ALA A 425 -19.52 -2.71 2.60
N ASP A 426 -20.65 -2.87 3.30
CA ASP A 426 -21.48 -1.80 3.87
C ASP A 426 -20.71 -0.91 4.86
N THR A 427 -19.64 -1.42 5.44
CA THR A 427 -18.75 -0.67 6.34
C THR A 427 -17.72 0.22 5.63
N ASP A 428 -17.61 0.20 4.30
CA ASP A 428 -16.53 0.92 3.60
C ASP A 428 -16.80 2.43 3.42
N ALA A 429 -18.02 2.92 3.64
CA ALA A 429 -18.39 4.36 3.62
C ALA A 429 -19.60 4.67 4.51
N MET A 430 -19.94 5.94 4.72
CA MET A 430 -21.14 6.33 5.48
C MET A 430 -22.42 5.76 4.87
N TYR A 431 -22.45 5.59 3.56
CA TYR A 431 -23.50 4.90 2.82
C TYR A 431 -22.91 4.14 1.62
N VAL A 432 -23.25 2.86 1.50
CA VAL A 432 -22.86 1.99 0.39
C VAL A 432 -24.09 1.48 -0.36
N GLU A 433 -24.21 1.87 -1.63
CA GLU A 433 -25.26 1.40 -2.53
C GLU A 433 -24.68 0.41 -3.54
N VAL A 434 -25.38 -0.70 -3.81
CA VAL A 434 -24.94 -1.67 -4.82
C VAL A 434 -26.04 -1.92 -5.83
N ILE A 435 -25.71 -1.82 -7.11
CA ILE A 435 -26.61 -2.11 -8.23
C ILE A 435 -26.19 -3.45 -8.84
N HIS A 436 -27.06 -4.44 -8.75
CA HIS A 436 -26.87 -5.81 -9.23
C HIS A 436 -27.63 -6.03 -10.52
N THR A 437 -26.92 -6.48 -11.56
CA THR A 437 -27.51 -6.71 -12.90
C THR A 437 -27.12 -8.06 -13.51
N ASP A 438 -26.06 -8.74 -13.06
CA ASP A 438 -25.63 -10.03 -13.61
C ASP A 438 -25.14 -11.02 -12.53
N ILE A 439 -26.06 -11.49 -11.67
CA ILE A 439 -25.74 -12.32 -10.50
C ILE A 439 -26.17 -13.79 -10.60
N THR A 440 -26.74 -14.22 -11.72
CA THR A 440 -27.23 -15.61 -11.89
C THR A 440 -26.79 -16.25 -13.19
N GLY A 441 -26.43 -17.53 -13.13
CA GLY A 441 -26.11 -18.36 -14.30
C GLY A 441 -24.62 -18.70 -14.38
N PRO A 442 -24.24 -19.79 -15.09
CA PRO A 442 -22.83 -20.11 -15.31
C PRO A 442 -22.13 -18.98 -16.07
N GLY A 443 -21.11 -18.38 -15.46
CA GLY A 443 -20.37 -17.26 -16.06
C GLY A 443 -20.92 -15.87 -15.74
N SER A 444 -21.86 -15.75 -14.79
CA SER A 444 -22.29 -14.46 -14.25
C SER A 444 -21.12 -13.69 -13.63
N ASN A 445 -21.06 -12.38 -13.89
CA ASN A 445 -19.96 -11.54 -13.45
C ASN A 445 -20.13 -11.01 -12.03
N GLY A 446 -21.36 -10.66 -11.64
CA GLY A 446 -21.68 -9.95 -10.40
C GLY A 446 -21.86 -10.85 -9.18
N ILE A 447 -21.51 -10.32 -8.00
CA ILE A 447 -21.71 -10.99 -6.71
C ILE A 447 -23.19 -10.96 -6.30
N GLY A 448 -23.82 -12.12 -6.15
CA GLY A 448 -25.24 -12.20 -5.78
C GLY A 448 -25.58 -11.86 -4.32
N THR A 449 -24.56 -11.66 -3.47
CA THR A 449 -24.75 -11.31 -2.07
C THR A 449 -25.09 -9.82 -1.92
N ALA A 450 -26.01 -9.49 -1.02
CA ALA A 450 -26.30 -8.10 -0.65
C ALA A 450 -25.18 -7.54 0.24
N ILE A 451 -24.22 -6.83 -0.37
CA ILE A 451 -22.97 -6.39 0.26
C ILE A 451 -22.92 -4.90 0.62
N GLY A 452 -23.89 -4.08 0.18
CA GLY A 452 -24.03 -2.69 0.62
C GLY A 452 -25.09 -2.50 1.71
N ASP A 453 -25.24 -1.26 2.19
CA ASP A 453 -26.36 -0.85 3.05
C ASP A 453 -27.68 -1.07 2.32
N ILE A 454 -27.72 -0.66 1.05
CA ILE A 454 -28.87 -0.81 0.16
C ILE A 454 -28.43 -1.47 -1.14
N ASN A 455 -29.16 -2.49 -1.57
CA ASN A 455 -28.84 -3.30 -2.74
C ASN A 455 -30.04 -3.30 -3.69
N PHE A 456 -29.86 -2.76 -4.89
CA PHE A 456 -30.85 -2.75 -5.96
C PHE A 456 -30.59 -3.91 -6.92
N PHE A 457 -31.56 -4.80 -7.08
CA PHE A 457 -31.54 -5.91 -8.01
C PHE A 457 -32.36 -5.56 -9.24
N VAL A 458 -31.70 -5.05 -10.28
CA VAL A 458 -32.37 -4.56 -11.49
C VAL A 458 -32.87 -5.74 -12.30
N ASN A 459 -34.16 -5.77 -12.58
CA ASN A 459 -34.87 -6.91 -13.15
C ASN A 459 -34.63 -8.22 -12.36
N GLY A 460 -34.26 -8.11 -11.08
CA GLY A 460 -33.88 -9.21 -10.21
C GLY A 460 -32.40 -9.57 -10.20
N GLY A 461 -31.55 -8.78 -10.84
CA GLY A 461 -30.12 -9.02 -11.01
C GLY A 461 -29.80 -10.13 -12.00
N ARG A 462 -30.70 -10.38 -12.95
CA ARG A 462 -30.59 -11.50 -13.91
C ARG A 462 -30.47 -10.99 -15.34
N ASN A 463 -31.07 -11.70 -16.29
CA ASN A 463 -31.15 -11.25 -17.67
C ASN A 463 -31.86 -9.91 -17.77
N GLN A 464 -31.11 -8.90 -18.21
CA GLN A 464 -31.60 -7.55 -18.40
C GLN A 464 -32.37 -7.49 -19.73
N PRO A 465 -33.52 -6.79 -19.79
CA PRO A 465 -34.23 -6.61 -21.05
C PRO A 465 -33.33 -5.98 -22.12
N GLY A 466 -33.36 -6.55 -23.32
CA GLY A 466 -32.53 -6.13 -24.45
C GLY A 466 -31.09 -6.68 -24.44
N CYS A 467 -30.69 -7.46 -23.43
CA CYS A 467 -29.37 -8.06 -23.36
C CYS A 467 -29.29 -9.51 -23.85
N PHE A 468 -28.22 -9.81 -24.58
CA PHE A 468 -27.83 -11.17 -24.97
C PHE A 468 -26.48 -11.52 -24.35
N GLY A 469 -26.53 -12.25 -23.23
CA GLY A 469 -25.33 -12.74 -22.53
C GLY A 469 -24.87 -11.88 -21.34
N HIS A 470 -23.96 -12.46 -20.56
CA HIS A 470 -23.50 -11.93 -19.27
C HIS A 470 -22.81 -10.58 -19.36
N VAL A 471 -21.99 -10.33 -20.39
CA VAL A 471 -21.30 -9.04 -20.57
C VAL A 471 -22.30 -7.88 -20.72
N CYS A 472 -23.39 -8.08 -21.47
CA CYS A 472 -24.42 -7.05 -21.60
C CYS A 472 -25.18 -6.83 -20.29
N ASN A 473 -25.57 -7.92 -19.62
CA ASN A 473 -26.22 -7.83 -18.30
C ASN A 473 -25.32 -7.08 -17.29
N HIS A 474 -24.03 -7.39 -17.28
CA HIS A 474 -23.04 -6.78 -16.40
C HIS A 474 -22.91 -5.28 -16.65
N ASN A 475 -22.77 -4.89 -17.93
CA ASN A 475 -22.67 -3.50 -18.35
C ASN A 475 -23.92 -2.67 -18.03
N ARG A 476 -25.10 -3.29 -17.97
CA ARG A 476 -26.35 -2.59 -17.63
C ARG A 476 -26.28 -1.86 -16.29
N ALA A 477 -25.43 -2.27 -15.35
CA ALA A 477 -25.30 -1.61 -14.04
C ALA A 477 -24.85 -0.15 -14.16
N TYR A 478 -23.84 0.14 -14.97
CA TYR A 478 -23.41 1.52 -15.18
C TYR A 478 -24.36 2.31 -16.05
N GLU A 479 -25.04 1.64 -16.99
CA GLU A 479 -26.03 2.28 -17.84
C GLU A 479 -27.25 2.74 -17.04
N VAL A 480 -27.83 1.91 -16.17
CA VAL A 480 -28.95 2.34 -15.32
C VAL A 480 -28.54 3.34 -14.24
N PHE A 481 -27.29 3.28 -13.77
CA PHE A 481 -26.76 4.31 -12.87
C PHE A 481 -26.64 5.65 -13.58
N ALA A 482 -26.11 5.70 -14.80
CA ALA A 482 -26.08 6.93 -15.59
C ALA A 482 -27.50 7.44 -15.89
N ALA A 483 -28.44 6.56 -16.24
CA ALA A 483 -29.84 6.93 -16.49
C ALA A 483 -30.50 7.56 -15.25
N SER A 484 -30.15 7.09 -14.05
CA SER A 484 -30.71 7.61 -12.79
C SER A 484 -30.37 9.09 -12.51
N MET A 485 -29.39 9.67 -13.22
CA MET A 485 -29.08 11.10 -13.11
C MET A 485 -30.16 12.01 -13.71
N SER A 486 -30.98 11.47 -14.63
CA SER A 486 -32.04 12.23 -15.32
C SER A 486 -33.41 11.54 -15.32
N ASN A 487 -33.47 10.24 -15.00
CA ASN A 487 -34.71 9.46 -14.94
C ASN A 487 -35.13 9.22 -13.49
N SER A 488 -36.14 9.95 -13.03
CA SER A 488 -36.74 9.77 -11.69
C SER A 488 -37.53 8.47 -11.53
N GLU A 489 -37.86 7.77 -12.62
CA GLU A 489 -38.73 6.58 -12.60
C GLU A 489 -37.99 5.27 -12.24
N LEU A 490 -36.67 5.33 -12.02
CA LEU A 490 -35.88 4.18 -11.57
C LEU A 490 -36.10 3.89 -10.08
N ILE A 491 -37.31 3.41 -9.77
CA ILE A 491 -37.81 3.20 -8.42
C ILE A 491 -37.73 1.72 -8.04
N GLY A 492 -37.11 1.44 -6.90
CA GLY A 492 -37.04 0.12 -6.30
C GLY A 492 -38.09 -0.09 -5.23
N TYR A 493 -38.64 -1.32 -5.15
CA TYR A 493 -39.52 -1.75 -4.06
C TYR A 493 -38.82 -2.76 -3.14
N PRO A 494 -39.00 -2.67 -1.82
CA PRO A 494 -38.24 -3.48 -0.88
C PRO A 494 -38.63 -4.96 -0.94
N CYS A 495 -37.62 -5.81 -0.80
CA CYS A 495 -37.77 -7.26 -0.80
C CYS A 495 -37.31 -7.84 0.54
N SER A 496 -38.14 -8.66 1.18
CA SER A 496 -37.80 -9.38 2.42
C SER A 496 -37.01 -10.67 2.17
N SER A 497 -36.99 -11.16 0.92
CA SER A 497 -36.29 -12.39 0.54
C SER A 497 -35.88 -12.40 -0.93
N ASP A 498 -34.90 -13.26 -1.27
CA ASP A 498 -34.49 -13.49 -2.65
C ASP A 498 -35.58 -14.13 -3.48
N LEU A 499 -36.49 -14.89 -2.87
CA LEU A 499 -37.67 -15.45 -3.53
C LEU A 499 -38.64 -14.34 -3.97
N GLN A 500 -38.86 -13.34 -3.12
CA GLN A 500 -39.71 -12.20 -3.48
C GLN A 500 -39.10 -11.38 -4.63
N ASN A 501 -37.79 -11.18 -4.60
CA ASN A 501 -37.05 -10.57 -5.71
C ASN A 501 -37.20 -11.39 -7.00
N THR A 502 -36.97 -12.70 -6.91
CA THR A 502 -37.07 -13.67 -8.02
C THR A 502 -38.43 -13.65 -8.71
N LEU A 503 -39.51 -13.60 -7.92
CA LEU A 503 -40.88 -13.68 -8.40
C LEU A 503 -41.48 -12.31 -8.77
N ASN A 504 -40.69 -11.23 -8.69
CA ASN A 504 -41.14 -9.85 -8.88
C ASN A 504 -42.35 -9.50 -7.99
N ARG A 505 -42.25 -9.80 -6.68
CA ARG A 505 -43.32 -9.58 -5.69
C ARG A 505 -42.97 -8.56 -4.62
N CYS A 506 -41.90 -7.77 -4.82
CA CYS A 506 -41.43 -6.77 -3.87
C CYS A 506 -42.43 -5.63 -3.75
N LYS A 507 -42.75 -5.21 -2.52
CA LYS A 507 -43.80 -4.25 -2.19
C LYS A 507 -43.43 -3.53 -0.89
N GLY A 508 -43.87 -2.29 -0.75
CA GLY A 508 -43.60 -1.44 0.40
C GLY A 508 -43.22 -0.04 -0.06
N ASP A 509 -42.59 0.72 0.84
CA ASP A 509 -42.18 2.10 0.55
C ASP A 509 -41.06 2.12 -0.50
N PRO A 510 -41.27 2.82 -1.63
CA PRO A 510 -40.31 2.83 -2.73
C PRO A 510 -39.06 3.66 -2.40
N LEU A 511 -37.96 3.37 -3.09
CA LEU A 511 -36.73 4.15 -3.03
C LEU A 511 -36.11 4.32 -4.43
N HIS A 512 -35.68 5.53 -4.79
CA HIS A 512 -34.97 5.77 -6.04
C HIS A 512 -33.61 5.08 -6.05
N MET A 513 -33.31 4.35 -7.13
CA MET A 513 -31.99 3.75 -7.37
C MET A 513 -31.02 4.79 -7.93
N GLY A 514 -29.73 4.70 -7.57
CA GLY A 514 -28.68 5.53 -8.19
C GLY A 514 -28.66 6.99 -7.73
N GLY A 515 -28.37 7.91 -8.65
CA GLY A 515 -28.27 9.35 -8.40
C GLY A 515 -27.07 9.75 -7.52
N LEU A 516 -27.03 11.03 -7.13
CA LEU A 516 -25.91 11.66 -6.41
C LEU A 516 -26.20 11.96 -4.92
N VAL A 517 -27.38 11.59 -4.41
CA VAL A 517 -27.74 11.77 -3.00
C VAL A 517 -26.78 10.96 -2.10
N LEU A 518 -26.05 11.62 -1.21
CA LEU A 518 -24.96 10.99 -0.45
C LEU A 518 -25.40 9.92 0.55
N SER A 519 -26.65 9.92 1.00
CA SER A 519 -27.16 8.91 1.93
C SER A 519 -28.64 8.63 1.68
N LYS A 520 -29.01 7.35 1.75
CA LYS A 520 -30.40 6.90 1.72
C LYS A 520 -30.64 5.95 2.88
N THR A 521 -31.88 5.90 3.36
CA THR A 521 -32.30 4.98 4.42
C THR A 521 -33.42 4.08 3.91
N GLY A 522 -33.44 2.82 4.33
CA GLY A 522 -34.43 1.87 3.87
C GLY A 522 -34.05 0.41 4.10
N SER A 523 -34.74 -0.49 3.40
CA SER A 523 -34.48 -1.93 3.46
C SER A 523 -33.15 -2.32 2.81
N LYS A 524 -32.55 -3.45 3.21
CA LYS A 524 -31.28 -3.91 2.62
C LYS A 524 -31.36 -4.30 1.15
N LYS A 525 -32.53 -4.75 0.68
CA LYS A 525 -32.76 -5.26 -0.69
C LYS A 525 -33.96 -4.58 -1.33
N TYR A 526 -33.79 -4.12 -2.56
CA TYR A 526 -34.84 -3.57 -3.41
C TYR A 526 -34.80 -4.21 -4.79
N ARG A 527 -35.96 -4.38 -5.42
CA ARG A 527 -36.07 -4.74 -6.83
C ARG A 527 -36.51 -3.52 -7.63
N VAL A 528 -35.77 -3.21 -8.68
CA VAL A 528 -36.14 -2.21 -9.71
C VAL A 528 -36.44 -3.00 -10.98
N ASN A 529 -37.48 -2.62 -11.73
CA ASN A 529 -37.72 -3.18 -13.06
C ASN A 529 -37.48 -2.10 -14.10
N THR A 530 -36.83 -2.46 -15.20
CA THR A 530 -36.52 -1.53 -16.28
C THR A 530 -36.88 -2.14 -17.63
N SER A 531 -37.04 -1.31 -18.65
CA SER A 531 -37.19 -1.75 -20.03
C SER A 531 -35.84 -2.02 -20.70
N GLY A 532 -35.87 -2.44 -21.97
CA GLY A 532 -34.67 -2.72 -22.74
C GLY A 532 -34.05 -1.52 -23.45
N LYS A 533 -34.63 -0.32 -23.35
CA LYS A 533 -34.22 0.86 -24.12
C LYS A 533 -33.97 2.04 -23.19
N TRP A 534 -32.84 2.73 -23.37
CA TRP A 534 -32.54 3.99 -22.68
C TRP A 534 -33.70 5.00 -22.80
N PRO A 535 -34.08 5.73 -21.73
CA PRO A 535 -33.45 5.80 -20.40
C PRO A 535 -33.90 4.71 -19.41
N TYR A 536 -34.36 3.57 -19.93
CA TYR A 536 -34.73 2.32 -19.27
C TYR A 536 -36.06 2.31 -18.53
#